data_AF-A0A938CYT2-F1
#
_entry.id   AF-A0A938CYT2-F1
#
_cell.length_a   1.000
_cell.length_b   1.000
_cell.length_c   1.000
_cell.angle_alpha   90.00
_cell.angle_beta   90.00
_cell.angle_gamma   90.00
#
_symmetry.space_group_name_H-M   'P 1'
#
loop_
_entity.id
_entity.type
_entity.pdbx_description
1 polymer ?
#
loop_
_entity_poly.entity_id
_entity_poly.type
_entity_poly.pdbx_seq_one_letter_code
_entity_poly.pdbx_strand_id
1 'polypeptide(L)'
;MIYPQLFQHLKREDAAVQSGTVKWGQEKSRIWGGVLNDHFLGPRNAFLCGNDITIADYFGFALTSAGELIHCDFKPWPNVARWLAAVKGRPSTTSVYEVFDGFVASTKDAAFERV
;
A
#
# COMPACT_ATOMS: atom_id res chain seq x y z
N MET A 1 -5.64 -9.07 -1.77
CA MET A 1 -4.20 -9.18 -2.11
C MET A 1 -3.35 -9.40 -0.86
N ILE A 2 -3.27 -8.44 0.08
CA ILE A 2 -2.33 -8.51 1.22
C ILE A 2 -2.71 -9.59 2.25
N TYR A 3 -3.91 -9.50 2.83
CA TYR A 3 -4.30 -10.33 3.98
C TYR A 3 -4.28 -11.86 3.73
N PRO A 4 -4.76 -12.39 2.59
CA PRO A 4 -4.71 -13.82 2.32
C PRO A 4 -3.28 -14.38 2.16
N GLN A 5 -2.28 -13.51 2.02
CA GLN A 5 -0.87 -13.90 1.95
C GLN A 5 -0.18 -13.75 3.30
N LEU A 6 -0.57 -12.73 4.07
CA LEU A 6 0.05 -12.37 5.35
C LEU A 6 -0.47 -13.21 6.53
N PHE A 7 -1.77 -13.50 6.56
CA PHE A 7 -2.40 -14.16 7.69
C PHE A 7 -2.84 -15.57 7.32
N GLN A 8 -2.24 -16.59 7.95
CA GLN A 8 -2.52 -18.00 7.65
C GLN A 8 -4.01 -18.35 7.78
N HIS A 9 -4.70 -17.81 8.77
CA HIS A 9 -6.14 -18.05 8.98
C HIS A 9 -7.06 -17.34 7.95
N LEU A 10 -6.51 -16.48 7.09
CA LEU A 10 -7.23 -15.84 5.98
C LEU A 10 -6.85 -16.41 4.61
N LYS A 11 -5.89 -17.35 4.58
CA LYS A 11 -5.52 -18.09 3.37
C LYS A 11 -6.69 -18.97 2.94
N ARG A 12 -6.93 -19.07 1.64
CA ARG A 12 -7.94 -19.99 1.10
C ARG A 12 -7.40 -21.42 1.15
N GLU A 13 -8.24 -22.34 1.62
CA GLU A 13 -7.89 -23.77 1.75
C GLU A 13 -7.54 -24.37 0.38
N ASP A 14 -8.37 -24.07 -0.63
CA ASP A 14 -8.10 -24.47 -2.00
C ASP A 14 -7.01 -23.59 -2.65
N ALA A 15 -5.99 -24.25 -3.19
CA ALA A 15 -4.82 -23.59 -3.77
C ALA A 15 -5.15 -22.78 -5.05
N ALA A 16 -6.07 -23.26 -5.89
CA ALA A 16 -6.47 -22.56 -7.09
C ALA A 16 -7.28 -21.29 -6.74
N VAL A 17 -8.16 -21.39 -5.75
CA VAL A 17 -8.92 -20.24 -5.22
C VAL A 17 -7.99 -19.24 -4.55
N GLN A 18 -6.98 -19.68 -3.79
CA GLN A 18 -5.96 -18.81 -3.21
C GLN A 18 -5.23 -18.02 -4.29
N SER A 19 -4.68 -18.73 -5.30
CA SER A 19 -3.95 -18.10 -6.40
C SER A 19 -4.83 -17.13 -7.19
N GLY A 20 -6.08 -17.53 -7.49
CA GLY A 20 -7.04 -16.67 -8.18
C GLY A 20 -7.38 -15.40 -7.39
N THR A 21 -7.58 -15.52 -6.08
CA THR A 21 -7.86 -14.39 -5.17
C THR A 21 -6.72 -13.39 -5.16
N VAL A 22 -5.48 -13.88 -5.09
CA VAL A 22 -4.28 -13.04 -5.08
C VAL A 22 -4.09 -12.34 -6.42
N LYS A 23 -4.20 -13.07 -7.54
CA LYS A 23 -4.10 -12.54 -8.90
C LYS A 23 -5.13 -11.45 -9.17
N TRP A 24 -6.40 -11.71 -8.84
CA TRP A 24 -7.47 -10.72 -8.96
C TRP A 24 -7.16 -9.47 -8.14
N GLY A 25 -6.61 -9.64 -6.93
CA GLY A 25 -6.13 -8.54 -6.11
C GLY A 25 -5.04 -7.70 -6.79
N GLN A 26 -4.02 -8.34 -7.38
CA GLN A 26 -2.95 -7.64 -8.12
C GLN A 26 -3.52 -6.84 -9.30
N GLU A 27 -4.42 -7.42 -10.08
CA GLU A 27 -5.07 -6.75 -11.22
C GLU A 27 -5.84 -5.50 -10.76
N LYS A 28 -6.62 -5.60 -9.68
CA LYS A 28 -7.34 -4.46 -9.12
C LYS A 28 -6.41 -3.41 -8.52
N SER A 29 -5.36 -3.82 -7.81
CA SER A 29 -4.35 -2.91 -7.28
C SER A 29 -3.65 -2.13 -8.39
N ARG A 30 -3.39 -2.75 -9.56
CA ARG A 30 -2.79 -2.02 -10.69
C ARG A 30 -3.69 -0.93 -11.25
N ILE A 31 -4.98 -1.24 -11.43
CA ILE A 31 -5.97 -0.28 -11.93
C ILE A 31 -6.11 0.88 -10.95
N TRP A 32 -6.38 0.59 -9.68
CA TRP A 32 -6.64 1.64 -8.68
C TRP A 32 -5.38 2.40 -8.28
N GLY A 33 -4.21 1.74 -8.30
CA GLY A 33 -2.92 2.40 -8.15
C GLY A 33 -2.67 3.43 -9.25
N GLY A 34 -3.00 3.09 -10.50
CA GLY A 34 -2.96 4.04 -11.62
C GLY A 34 -3.90 5.22 -11.42
N VAL A 35 -5.16 4.98 -11.04
CA VAL A 35 -6.12 6.07 -10.77
C VAL A 35 -5.64 6.98 -9.62
N LEU A 36 -5.14 6.41 -8.53
CA LEU A 36 -4.56 7.18 -7.42
C LEU A 36 -3.37 8.03 -7.89
N ASN A 37 -2.48 7.43 -8.67
CA ASN A 37 -1.27 8.07 -9.18
C ASN A 37 -1.56 9.23 -10.14
N ASP A 38 -2.42 8.98 -11.12
CA ASP A 38 -2.59 9.88 -12.27
C ASP A 38 -3.69 10.90 -12.05
N HIS A 39 -4.81 10.49 -11.43
CA HIS A 39 -6.00 11.34 -11.32
C HIS A 39 -6.03 12.13 -10.01
N PHE A 40 -5.84 11.45 -8.87
CA PHE A 40 -5.98 12.10 -7.55
C PHE A 40 -4.72 12.88 -7.16
N LEU A 41 -3.55 12.24 -7.27
CA LEU A 41 -2.28 12.90 -6.95
C LEU A 41 -1.78 13.70 -8.16
N GLY A 42 -1.60 13.04 -9.29
CA GLY A 42 -1.09 13.65 -10.52
C GLY A 42 0.22 14.43 -10.31
N PRO A 43 0.63 15.25 -11.29
CA PRO A 43 1.85 16.03 -11.16
C PRO A 43 1.69 17.30 -10.30
N ARG A 44 0.46 17.73 -10.02
CA ARG A 44 0.19 19.07 -9.45
C ARG A 44 -0.12 19.08 -7.96
N ASN A 45 -0.73 18.03 -7.42
CA ASN A 45 -1.15 18.02 -6.02
C ASN A 45 -0.04 17.42 -5.16
N ALA A 46 0.28 18.04 -4.02
CA ALA A 46 1.19 17.44 -3.04
C ALA A 46 0.51 16.30 -2.23
N PHE A 47 -0.81 16.42 -2.04
CA PHE A 47 -1.68 15.57 -1.23
C PHE A 47 -3.00 15.25 -1.97
N LEU A 48 -3.84 14.38 -1.41
CA LEU A 48 -5.02 13.87 -2.12
C LEU A 48 -6.08 14.94 -2.45
N CYS A 49 -6.15 16.00 -1.65
CA CYS A 49 -7.13 17.07 -1.83
C CYS A 49 -6.50 18.41 -2.27
N GLY A 50 -5.25 18.40 -2.76
CA GLY A 50 -4.53 19.59 -3.20
C GLY A 50 -3.13 19.68 -2.60
N ASN A 51 -2.73 20.88 -2.18
CA ASN A 51 -1.38 21.10 -1.66
C ASN A 51 -1.27 21.05 -0.13
N ASP A 52 -2.40 21.03 0.56
CA ASP A 52 -2.47 20.90 2.01
C ASP A 52 -2.89 19.49 2.40
N ILE A 53 -2.33 18.99 3.49
CA ILE A 53 -2.73 17.68 4.00
C ILE A 53 -4.15 17.73 4.55
N THR A 54 -4.88 16.64 4.38
CA THR A 54 -6.21 16.45 4.94
C THR A 54 -6.37 15.09 5.59
N ILE A 55 -7.54 14.84 6.19
CA ILE A 55 -7.92 13.51 6.67
C ILE A 55 -7.93 12.44 5.57
N ALA A 56 -8.11 12.84 4.30
CA ALA A 56 -8.05 11.92 3.18
C ALA A 56 -6.65 11.30 3.07
N ASP A 57 -5.59 12.07 3.32
CA ASP A 57 -4.21 11.59 3.26
C ASP A 57 -3.90 10.58 4.35
N TYR A 58 -4.34 10.82 5.59
CA TYR A 58 -4.14 9.85 6.67
C TYR A 58 -4.87 8.54 6.39
N PHE A 59 -6.11 8.60 5.90
CA PHE A 59 -6.88 7.42 5.54
C PHE A 59 -6.25 6.68 4.35
N GLY A 60 -5.95 7.40 3.27
CA GLY A 60 -5.32 6.83 2.08
C GLY A 60 -3.94 6.24 2.40
N PHE A 61 -3.15 6.92 3.22
CA PHE A 61 -1.81 6.47 3.61
C PHE A 61 -1.90 5.16 4.38
N ALA A 62 -2.82 5.02 5.34
CA ALA A 62 -3.03 3.77 6.06
C ALA A 62 -3.41 2.60 5.14
N LEU A 63 -4.25 2.84 4.12
CA LEU A 63 -4.64 1.80 3.17
C LEU A 63 -3.51 1.44 2.19
N THR A 64 -2.77 2.44 1.71
CA THR A 64 -1.76 2.25 0.66
C THR A 64 -0.47 1.67 1.25
N SER A 65 -0.05 2.16 2.42
CA SER A 65 1.14 1.65 3.12
C SER A 65 1.02 0.18 3.48
N ALA A 66 -0.20 -0.38 3.64
CA ALA A 66 -0.38 -1.82 3.88
C ALA A 66 0.26 -2.71 2.79
N GLY A 67 0.50 -2.20 1.57
CA GLY A 67 1.27 -2.90 0.54
C GLY A 67 2.73 -3.17 0.93
N GLU A 68 3.29 -2.40 1.85
CA GLU A 68 4.65 -2.57 2.38
C GLU A 68 4.79 -3.85 3.19
N LEU A 69 3.72 -4.33 3.84
CA LEU A 69 3.73 -5.61 4.58
C LEU A 69 4.07 -6.81 3.70
N ILE A 70 3.80 -6.70 2.40
CA ILE A 70 4.14 -7.72 1.38
C ILE A 70 5.19 -7.22 0.37
N HIS A 71 5.89 -6.13 0.69
CA HIS A 71 6.99 -5.58 -0.11
C HIS A 71 6.63 -5.23 -1.56
N CYS A 72 5.43 -4.66 -1.77
CA CYS A 72 5.03 -4.09 -3.06
C CYS A 72 5.99 -3.00 -3.54
N ASP A 73 6.23 -2.92 -4.85
CA ASP A 73 7.02 -1.84 -5.44
C ASP A 73 6.09 -0.73 -5.93
N PHE A 74 6.23 0.48 -5.37
CA PHE A 74 5.45 1.64 -5.79
C PHE A 74 6.10 2.44 -6.93
N LYS A 75 7.27 2.03 -7.45
CA LYS A 75 7.92 2.69 -8.60
C LYS A 75 7.03 2.88 -9.83
N PRO A 76 6.12 1.95 -10.19
CA PRO A 76 5.19 2.17 -11.29
C PRO A 76 4.25 3.37 -11.09
N TRP A 77 4.10 3.83 -9.83
CA TRP A 77 3.26 4.97 -9.44
C TRP A 77 4.10 6.04 -8.74
N PRO A 78 4.89 6.83 -9.50
CA PRO A 78 5.83 7.79 -8.92
C PRO A 78 5.16 8.88 -8.06
N ASN A 79 3.93 9.30 -8.38
CA ASN A 79 3.20 10.28 -7.58
C ASN A 79 2.72 9.68 -6.26
N VAL A 80 2.33 8.40 -6.26
CA VAL A 80 2.02 7.63 -5.04
C VAL A 80 3.28 7.49 -4.19
N ALA A 81 4.40 7.05 -4.77
CA ALA A 81 5.66 6.91 -4.04
C ALA A 81 6.11 8.23 -3.38
N ARG A 82 6.05 9.33 -4.13
CA ARG A 82 6.31 10.68 -3.61
C ARG A 82 5.37 11.05 -2.46
N TRP A 83 4.07 10.80 -2.63
CA TRP A 83 3.06 11.12 -1.61
C TRP A 83 3.23 10.29 -0.34
N LEU A 84 3.49 8.98 -0.46
CA LEU A 84 3.82 8.12 0.69
C LEU A 84 5.03 8.68 1.45
N ALA A 85 6.09 9.08 0.74
CA ALA A 85 7.26 9.69 1.36
C ALA A 85 6.92 11.02 2.06
N ALA A 86 6.08 11.86 1.45
CA ALA A 86 5.64 13.13 2.04
C ALA A 86 4.83 12.92 3.33
N VAL A 87 3.92 11.94 3.37
CA VAL A 87 3.14 11.63 4.59
C VAL A 87 4.02 10.97 5.66
N LYS A 88 4.95 10.08 5.27
CA LYS A 88 5.96 9.49 6.19
C LYS A 88 6.89 10.51 6.83
N GLY A 89 7.27 11.55 6.09
CA GLY A 89 8.15 12.61 6.59
C GLY A 89 7.49 13.58 7.59
N ARG A 90 6.21 13.43 7.89
CA ARG A 90 5.50 14.34 8.81
C ARG A 90 5.84 14.08 10.28
N PRO A 91 5.69 15.11 11.13
CA PRO A 91 5.82 14.94 12.58
C PRO A 91 4.91 13.82 13.08
N SER A 92 5.42 13.05 14.04
CA SER A 92 4.73 11.93 14.70
C SER A 92 4.40 10.72 13.82
N THR A 93 4.61 10.74 12.51
CA THR A 93 4.32 9.56 11.67
C THR A 93 5.15 8.37 12.12
N THR A 94 6.45 8.56 12.37
CA THR A 94 7.34 7.49 12.89
C THR A 94 6.82 6.88 14.20
N SER A 95 6.41 7.69 15.18
CA SER A 95 5.92 7.15 16.46
C SER A 95 4.57 6.45 16.32
N VAL A 96 3.70 6.90 15.40
CA VAL A 96 2.40 6.26 15.17
C VAL A 96 2.55 4.95 14.40
N TYR A 97 3.50 4.88 13.47
CA TYR A 97 3.72 3.72 12.61
C TYR A 97 4.81 2.77 13.13
N GLU A 98 5.41 3.01 14.31
CA GLU A 98 6.49 2.18 14.86
C GLU A 98 6.17 0.67 14.84
N VAL A 99 4.98 0.29 15.33
CA VAL A 99 4.54 -1.11 15.35
C VAL A 99 4.29 -1.64 13.93
N PHE A 100 3.75 -0.80 13.05
CA PHE A 100 3.53 -1.16 11.65
C PHE A 100 4.86 -1.41 10.93
N ASP A 101 5.84 -0.52 11.09
CA ASP A 101 7.17 -0.63 10.50
C ASP A 101 7.91 -1.86 11.04
N GLY A 102 7.76 -2.14 12.35
CA GLY A 102 8.24 -3.38 12.96
C GLY A 102 7.63 -4.63 12.34
N PHE A 103 6.33 -4.59 11.99
CA PHE A 103 5.67 -5.71 11.31
C PHE A 103 6.14 -5.86 9.86
N VAL A 104 6.31 -4.76 9.12
CA VAL A 104 6.93 -4.78 7.77
C VAL A 104 8.32 -5.41 7.84
N ALA A 105 9.13 -5.03 8.83
CA ALA A 105 10.47 -5.59 9.01
C ALA A 105 10.43 -7.10 9.31
N SER A 106 9.43 -7.59 10.06
CA SER A 106 9.31 -9.01 10.39
C SER A 106 8.89 -9.88 9.21
N THR A 107 8.41 -9.31 8.09
CA THR A 107 8.01 -10.06 6.89
C THR A 107 9.10 -10.10 5.81
N LYS A 108 10.31 -9.57 6.06
CA LYS A 108 11.37 -9.39 5.06
C LYS A 108 11.81 -10.67 4.33
N ASP A 109 11.74 -11.83 4.99
CA ASP A 109 12.20 -13.11 4.45
C ASP A 109 11.04 -13.94 3.82
N ALA A 110 9.82 -13.42 3.86
CA ALA A 110 8.64 -14.08 3.32
C ALA A 110 8.49 -13.83 1.81
N ALA A 111 8.04 -14.87 1.09
CA ALA A 111 7.73 -14.78 -0.33
C ALA A 111 6.27 -14.36 -0.54
N PHE A 112 6.06 -13.28 -1.30
CA PHE A 112 4.73 -12.77 -1.62
C PHE A 112 4.58 -12.49 -3.12
N GLU A 113 3.34 -12.65 -3.59
CA GLU A 113 2.87 -12.11 -4.85
C GLU A 113 2.53 -10.63 -4.66
N ARG A 114 3.24 -9.78 -5.40
CA ARG A 114 3.22 -8.33 -5.26
C ARG A 114 2.87 -7.61 -6.56
N VAL A 115 2.59 -6.32 -6.47
CA VAL A 115 2.44 -5.43 -7.65
C VAL A 115 3.73 -4.68 -7.95
#